data_AF-A0A7S0Z3E2-F1
#
_entry.id   AF-A0A7S0Z3E2-F1
#
_cell.length_a   1.000
_cell.length_b   1.000
_cell.length_c   1.000
_cell.angle_alpha   90.00
_cell.angle_beta   90.00
_cell.angle_gamma   90.00
#
_symmetry.space_group_name_H-M   'P 1'
#
loop_
_entity.id
_entity.type
_entity.pdbx_description
1 polymer ?
#
loop_
_entity_poly.entity_id
_entity_poly.type
_entity_poly.pdbx_seq_one_letter_code
_entity_poly.pdbx_strand_id
1 'polypeptide(L)'
;EHDSDYDVKKEACEFWSSLCENDDVPSDVLKPYLSRLTLVLLNGMVYSEDELINLADEVDSSAPDKASEIDPSAFHVQSKHHVADDEDEDDEDDDENGGIEWTLRKCSAAGLDVIANHYRDDILE
;
A
#
# COMPACT_ATOMS: atom_id res chain seq x y z
N GLU A 1 -1.05 14.22 22.44
CA GLU A 1 -1.01 13.94 21.00
C GLU A 1 -0.01 12.82 20.83
N HIS A 2 -0.46 11.58 20.86
CA HIS A 2 0.39 10.39 20.75
C HIS A 2 -0.32 9.50 19.74
N ASP A 3 0.25 9.39 18.54
CA ASP A 3 -0.27 8.49 17.51
C ASP A 3 -0.24 7.06 18.03
N SER A 4 -1.15 6.22 17.51
CA SER A 4 -1.18 4.82 17.92
C SER A 4 0.08 4.11 17.43
N ASP A 5 0.55 3.09 18.17
CA ASP A 5 1.70 2.27 17.75
C ASP A 5 1.49 1.60 16.37
N TYR A 6 0.22 1.46 15.94
CA TYR A 6 -0.14 0.95 14.62
C TYR A 6 0.13 1.98 13.52
N ASP A 7 -0.35 3.21 13.69
CA ASP A 7 -0.16 4.29 12.71
C ASP A 7 1.32 4.61 12.55
N VAL A 8 2.08 4.63 13.65
CA VAL A 8 3.54 4.83 13.62
C VAL A 8 4.24 3.74 12.80
N LYS A 9 3.82 2.47 12.91
CA LYS A 9 4.39 1.39 12.10
C LYS A 9 4.05 1.54 10.63
N LYS A 10 2.83 1.98 10.32
CA LYS A 10 2.35 2.19 8.96
C LYS A 10 3.19 3.27 8.26
N GLU A 11 3.30 4.45 8.87
CA GLU A 11 4.12 5.56 8.38
C GLU A 11 5.61 5.17 8.26
N ALA A 12 6.13 4.41 9.23
CA ALA A 12 7.50 3.91 9.17
C ALA A 12 7.77 2.95 8.00
N CYS A 13 6.75 2.23 7.52
CA CYS A 13 6.90 1.37 6.35
C CYS A 13 6.90 2.17 5.04
N GLU A 14 6.19 3.29 4.98
CA GLU A 14 6.17 4.21 3.84
C GLU A 14 7.46 5.02 3.71
N PHE A 15 8.10 5.32 4.84
CA PHE A 15 9.37 6.04 4.89
C PHE A 15 10.45 5.43 3.98
N TRP A 16 10.51 4.10 3.88
CA TRP A 16 11.56 3.43 3.09
C TRP A 16 11.47 3.75 1.60
N SER A 17 10.25 3.91 1.08
CA SER A 17 10.02 4.30 -0.31
C SER A 17 10.58 5.69 -0.57
N SER A 18 10.24 6.67 0.27
CA SER A 18 10.75 8.03 0.17
C SER A 18 12.27 8.11 0.33
N LEU A 19 12.87 7.25 1.15
CA LEU A 19 14.32 7.18 1.30
C LEU A 19 15.01 6.68 0.03
N CYS A 20 14.44 5.68 -0.65
CA CYS A 20 15.01 5.11 -1.88
C CYS A 20 14.79 5.99 -3.11
N GLU A 21 13.79 6.88 -3.09
CA GLU A 21 13.53 7.85 -4.16
C GLU A 21 14.36 9.14 -4.04
N ASN A 22 15.08 9.32 -2.92
CA ASN A 22 15.84 10.54 -2.66
C ASN A 22 17.28 10.45 -3.20
N ASP A 23 17.54 11.16 -4.30
CA ASP A 23 18.85 11.23 -4.96
C ASP A 23 19.98 11.81 -4.08
N ASP A 24 19.66 12.58 -3.02
CA ASP A 24 20.65 13.12 -2.09
C ASP A 24 21.17 12.06 -1.09
N VAL A 25 20.50 10.91 -1.00
CA VAL A 25 20.85 9.83 -0.08
C VAL A 25 21.73 8.81 -0.81
N PRO A 26 22.91 8.44 -0.27
CA PRO A 26 23.75 7.42 -0.88
C PRO A 26 23.02 6.08 -1.01
N SER A 27 23.06 5.49 -2.22
CA SER A 27 22.37 4.24 -2.56
C SER A 27 22.74 3.05 -1.68
N ASP A 28 23.91 3.08 -1.03
CA ASP A 28 24.41 1.98 -0.20
C ASP A 28 24.05 2.11 1.28
N VAL A 29 23.33 3.16 1.69
CA VAL A 29 23.08 3.46 3.11
C VAL A 29 22.32 2.35 3.84
N LEU A 30 21.41 1.64 3.16
CA LEU A 30 20.65 0.54 3.76
C LEU A 30 21.34 -0.82 3.66
N LYS A 31 22.40 -0.98 2.85
CA LYS A 31 23.07 -2.28 2.64
C LYS A 31 23.39 -3.03 3.94
N PRO A 32 23.94 -2.38 4.99
CA PRO A 32 24.24 -3.07 6.25
C PRO A 32 23.00 -3.56 7.03
N TYR A 33 21.82 -3.12 6.64
CA TYR A 33 20.56 -3.36 7.34
C TYR A 33 19.56 -4.20 6.54
N LEU A 34 19.85 -4.53 5.26
CA LEU A 34 18.91 -5.19 4.36
C LEU A 34 18.33 -6.46 4.95
N SER A 35 19.16 -7.40 5.43
CA SER A 35 18.66 -8.67 5.97
C SER A 35 17.69 -8.47 7.15
N ARG A 36 17.96 -7.49 8.03
CA ARG A 36 17.04 -7.15 9.14
C ARG A 36 15.78 -6.47 8.63
N LEU A 37 15.92 -5.52 7.71
CA LEU A 37 14.81 -4.73 7.18
C LEU A 37 13.84 -5.62 6.39
N THR A 38 14.34 -6.52 5.56
CA THR A 38 13.56 -7.53 4.84
C THR A 38 12.72 -8.37 5.79
N LEU A 39 13.31 -8.86 6.89
CA LEU A 39 12.57 -9.64 7.89
C LEU A 39 11.48 -8.81 8.59
N VAL A 40 11.75 -7.55 8.89
CA VAL A 40 10.77 -6.64 9.52
C VAL A 40 9.59 -6.40 8.58
N LEU A 41 9.84 -6.10 7.31
CA LEU A 41 8.81 -5.84 6.32
C LEU A 41 7.99 -7.10 6.01
N LEU A 42 8.64 -8.26 5.86
CA LEU A 42 7.94 -9.54 5.69
C LEU A 42 7.01 -9.85 6.87
N ASN A 43 7.42 -9.54 8.10
CA ASN A 43 6.57 -9.71 9.28
C ASN A 43 5.39 -8.70 9.30
N GLY A 44 5.57 -7.52 8.71
CA GLY A 44 4.50 -6.54 8.53
C GLY A 44 3.48 -6.93 7.45
N MET A 45 3.82 -7.87 6.56
CA MET A 45 2.93 -8.34 5.47
C MET A 45 1.91 -9.41 5.89
N VAL A 46 1.83 -9.75 7.18
CA VAL A 46 0.83 -10.70 7.71
C VAL A 46 -0.53 -10.02 7.78
N TYR A 47 -1.57 -10.71 7.31
CA TYR A 47 -2.95 -10.22 7.40
C TYR A 47 -3.39 -10.05 8.86
N SER A 48 -4.07 -8.93 9.15
CA SER A 48 -4.78 -8.77 10.42
C SER A 48 -6.02 -9.65 10.49
N GLU A 49 -6.57 -9.84 11.68
CA GLU A 49 -7.83 -10.56 11.86
C GLU A 49 -8.98 -9.89 11.10
N ASP A 50 -9.06 -8.56 11.15
CA ASP A 50 -10.07 -7.77 10.43
C ASP A 50 -9.90 -7.93 8.90
N GLU A 51 -8.66 -7.90 8.38
CA GLU A 51 -8.41 -8.13 6.96
C GLU A 51 -8.80 -9.55 6.52
N LEU A 52 -8.59 -10.56 7.38
CA LEU A 52 -9.00 -11.94 7.09
C LEU A 52 -10.52 -12.11 7.09
N ILE A 53 -11.22 -11.42 8.00
CA ILE A 53 -12.69 -11.43 8.07
C ILE A 53 -13.26 -10.78 6.81
N ASN A 54 -12.79 -9.57 6.46
CA ASN A 54 -13.24 -8.87 5.26
C ASN A 54 -12.97 -9.71 4.00
N LEU A 55 -11.79 -10.33 3.91
CA LEU A 55 -11.45 -11.21 2.80
C LEU A 55 -12.39 -12.41 2.72
N ALA A 56 -12.74 -13.03 3.86
CA ALA A 56 -13.66 -14.16 3.89
C ALA A 56 -15.06 -13.80 3.39
N ASP A 57 -15.54 -12.61 3.72
CA ASP A 57 -16.84 -12.09 3.27
C ASP A 57 -16.86 -11.82 1.75
N GLU A 58 -15.73 -11.40 1.18
CA GLU A 58 -15.57 -11.21 -0.28
C GLU A 58 -15.63 -12.54 -1.06
N VAL A 59 -14.94 -13.59 -0.60
CA VAL A 59 -14.85 -14.87 -1.35
C VAL A 59 -16.12 -15.72 -1.35
N ASP A 60 -17.02 -15.55 -0.36
CA ASP A 60 -18.29 -16.30 -0.31
C ASP A 60 -19.43 -15.64 -1.11
N SER A 61 -19.13 -14.51 -1.76
CA SER A 61 -20.07 -13.86 -2.67
C SER A 61 -20.12 -14.62 -4.01
N SER A 62 -20.87 -15.72 -4.06
CA SER A 62 -21.33 -16.33 -5.33
C SER A 62 -22.32 -15.43 -6.10
N ALA A 63 -22.43 -14.17 -5.69
CA ALA A 63 -23.18 -13.13 -6.34
C ALA A 63 -22.45 -12.68 -7.62
N PRO A 64 -23.19 -12.36 -8.69
CA PRO A 64 -22.59 -11.74 -9.87
C PRO A 64 -21.98 -10.37 -9.52
N ASP A 65 -20.80 -10.08 -10.07
CA ASP A 65 -20.08 -8.80 -9.91
C ASP A 65 -20.99 -7.59 -10.18
N LYS A 66 -20.76 -6.48 -9.48
CA LYS A 66 -21.52 -5.25 -9.74
C LYS A 66 -21.15 -4.72 -11.13
N ALA A 67 -22.13 -4.17 -11.86
CA ALA A 67 -21.87 -3.60 -13.19
C ALA A 67 -20.83 -2.47 -13.17
N SER A 68 -20.73 -1.72 -12.06
CA SER A 68 -19.72 -0.67 -11.84
C SER A 68 -18.30 -1.22 -11.68
N GLU A 69 -18.12 -2.45 -11.20
CA GLU A 69 -16.79 -3.08 -10.99
C GLU A 69 -16.15 -3.57 -12.30
N ILE A 70 -16.97 -3.80 -13.33
CA ILE A 70 -16.53 -4.24 -14.66
C ILE A 70 -16.60 -3.13 -15.71
N ASP A 71 -17.07 -1.94 -15.34
CA ASP A 71 -17.15 -0.81 -16.26
C ASP A 71 -15.75 -0.21 -16.49
N PRO A 72 -15.21 -0.22 -17.72
CA PRO A 72 -13.92 0.38 -18.02
C PRO A 72 -13.86 1.89 -17.74
N SER A 73 -15.02 2.56 -17.69
CA SER A 73 -15.10 3.99 -17.36
C SER A 73 -14.83 4.28 -15.88
N ALA A 74 -15.06 3.32 -14.98
CA ALA A 74 -14.78 3.46 -13.54
C ALA A 74 -13.27 3.59 -13.23
N PHE A 75 -12.40 2.99 -14.06
CA PHE A 75 -10.94 3.08 -13.90
C PHE A 75 -10.37 4.48 -14.15
N HIS A 76 -11.09 5.36 -14.87
CA HIS A 76 -10.63 6.73 -15.08
C HIS A 76 -10.69 7.59 -13.80
N VAL A 77 -11.48 7.19 -12.81
CA VAL A 77 -11.65 7.96 -11.56
C VAL A 77 -10.48 7.72 -10.60
N GLN A 78 -9.93 6.50 -10.55
CA GLN A 78 -8.83 6.14 -9.64
C GLN A 78 -7.44 6.64 -10.11
N SER A 79 -7.29 7.03 -11.37
CA SER A 79 -6.02 7.61 -11.88
C SER A 79 -5.76 9.06 -11.46
N LYS A 80 -6.68 9.71 -10.73
CA LYS A 80 -6.53 11.13 -10.34
C LYS A 80 -5.43 11.43 -9.32
N HIS A 81 -4.74 10.44 -8.74
CA HIS A 81 -3.63 10.75 -7.81
C HIS A 81 -2.32 11.16 -8.51
N HIS A 82 -2.23 11.15 -9.86
CA HIS A 82 -0.98 11.51 -10.57
C HIS A 82 -1.09 12.56 -11.67
N VAL A 83 -2.24 13.20 -11.88
CA VAL A 83 -2.33 14.34 -12.82
C VAL A 83 -3.31 15.37 -12.28
N ALA A 84 -2.78 16.55 -11.91
CA ALA A 84 -3.57 17.73 -11.68
C ALA A 84 -4.12 18.24 -13.02
N ASP A 85 -5.44 18.22 -13.20
CA ASP A 85 -6.19 19.31 -13.83
C ASP A 85 -7.68 19.20 -13.51
N ASP A 86 -8.30 20.37 -13.41
CA ASP A 86 -9.69 20.70 -13.07
C ASP A 86 -10.73 19.90 -13.88
N GLU A 87 -11.83 19.49 -13.22
CA GLU A 87 -13.22 19.77 -13.61
C GLU A 87 -14.18 19.01 -12.67
N ASP A 88 -15.08 19.79 -12.08
CA ASP A 88 -16.16 19.44 -11.15
C ASP A 88 -17.12 18.39 -11.74
N GLU A 89 -17.51 17.41 -10.93
CA GLU A 89 -18.88 16.87 -10.93
C GLU A 89 -19.15 16.25 -9.54
N ASP A 90 -20.08 16.89 -8.82
CA ASP A 90 -20.65 16.43 -7.55
C ASP A 90 -21.37 15.09 -7.77
N ASP A 91 -20.85 14.01 -7.18
CA ASP A 91 -21.63 12.83 -6.81
C ASP A 91 -21.37 12.56 -5.32
N GLU A 92 -22.21 13.19 -4.49
CA GLU A 92 -22.45 12.77 -3.10
C GLU A 92 -23.20 11.43 -3.14
N ASP A 93 -22.68 10.44 -2.38
CA ASP A 93 -23.25 9.12 -2.06
C ASP A 93 -22.60 7.88 -2.74
N ASP A 94 -21.35 7.58 -2.39
CA ASP A 94 -20.93 6.20 -2.08
C ASP A 94 -19.77 6.16 -1.07
N ASP A 95 -19.99 6.74 0.12
CA ASP A 95 -19.14 6.57 1.31
C ASP A 95 -19.26 5.16 1.92
N GLU A 96 -19.66 4.13 1.14
CA GLU A 96 -19.58 2.72 1.54
C GLU A 96 -18.22 2.14 1.13
N ASN A 97 -17.13 2.61 1.76
CA ASN A 97 -15.86 1.88 1.88
C ASN A 97 -15.27 1.26 0.58
N GLY A 98 -15.51 1.85 -0.59
CA GLY A 98 -14.99 1.37 -1.88
C GLY A 98 -13.51 1.68 -2.14
N GLY A 99 -12.86 2.42 -1.24
CA GLY A 99 -11.42 2.63 -1.25
C GLY A 99 -10.72 1.48 -0.56
N ILE A 100 -9.84 0.77 -1.29
CA ILE A 100 -8.96 -0.27 -0.72
C ILE A 100 -8.20 0.35 0.47
N GLU A 101 -8.62 0.04 1.69
CA GLU A 101 -8.02 0.60 2.92
C GLU A 101 -6.51 0.34 2.93
N TRP A 102 -5.69 1.38 3.11
CA TRP A 102 -4.25 1.22 3.12
C TRP A 102 -3.77 0.68 4.48
N THR A 103 -3.53 -0.63 4.54
CA THR A 103 -3.19 -1.36 5.78
C THR A 103 -1.68 -1.49 6.00
N LEU A 104 -1.25 -1.78 7.22
CA LEU A 104 0.17 -2.04 7.53
C LEU A 104 0.76 -3.13 6.62
N ARG A 105 -0.04 -4.15 6.27
CA ARG A 105 0.31 -5.17 5.31
C ARG A 105 0.63 -4.60 3.93
N LYS A 106 -0.22 -3.72 3.40
CA LYS A 106 -0.03 -3.06 2.10
C LYS A 106 1.19 -2.12 2.13
N CYS A 107 1.36 -1.32 3.19
CA CYS A 107 2.54 -0.46 3.36
C CYS A 107 3.84 -1.27 3.41
N SER A 108 3.85 -2.36 4.18
CA SER A 108 5.04 -3.22 4.33
C SER A 108 5.41 -3.89 3.01
N ALA A 109 4.41 -4.36 2.26
CA ALA A 109 4.61 -4.92 0.93
C ALA A 109 5.15 -3.88 -0.07
N ALA A 110 4.58 -2.67 -0.07
CA ALA A 110 5.04 -1.58 -0.92
C ALA A 110 6.49 -1.18 -0.61
N GLY A 111 6.82 -1.01 0.68
CA GLY A 111 8.20 -0.72 1.10
C GLY A 111 9.18 -1.82 0.70
N LEU A 112 8.78 -3.09 0.85
CA LEU A 112 9.61 -4.22 0.43
C LEU A 112 9.82 -4.24 -1.09
N ASP A 113 8.79 -3.94 -1.88
CA ASP A 113 8.89 -3.87 -3.33
C ASP A 113 9.90 -2.80 -3.79
N VAL A 114 9.84 -1.61 -3.20
CA VAL A 114 10.79 -0.53 -3.51
C VAL A 114 12.22 -0.93 -3.14
N ILE A 115 12.43 -1.47 -1.94
CA ILE A 115 13.77 -1.89 -1.49
C ILE A 115 14.29 -3.03 -2.38
N ALA A 116 13.46 -4.03 -2.72
CA ALA A 116 13.86 -5.13 -3.59
C ALA A 116 14.21 -4.63 -5.00
N ASN A 117 13.48 -3.64 -5.52
CA ASN A 117 13.78 -3.03 -6.81
C ASN A 117 15.05 -2.18 -6.79
N HIS A 118 15.32 -1.50 -5.67
CA HIS A 118 16.50 -0.64 -5.52
C HIS A 118 17.79 -1.46 -5.31
N TYR A 119 17.75 -2.47 -4.43
CA TYR A 119 18.95 -3.24 -4.03
C TYR A 119 19.14 -4.55 -4.79
N ARG A 120 18.13 -5.04 -5.52
CA ARG A 120 18.22 -6.24 -6.36
C ARG A 120 18.73 -7.44 -5.55
N ASP A 121 19.76 -8.13 -6.05
CA ASP A 121 20.28 -9.36 -5.44
C ASP A 121 20.90 -9.11 -4.04
N ASP A 122 21.33 -7.88 -3.74
CA ASP A 122 21.90 -7.51 -2.44
C ASP A 122 20.91 -7.72 -1.28
N ILE A 123 19.59 -7.78 -1.57
CA ILE A 123 18.56 -8.05 -0.55
C ILE A 123 18.53 -9.52 -0.08
N LEU A 124 19.15 -10.42 -0.85
CA LEU A 124 19.15 -11.87 -0.60
C LEU A 124 20.38 -12.34 0.20
N GLU A 125 21.35 -11.46 0.43
CA GLU A 125 22.58 -11.73 1.19
C GLU A 125 22.38 -11.63 2.72
#